data_AF-A0A7S2IES7-F1
#
_entry.id   AF-A0A7S2IES7-F1
#
_cell.length_a   1.000
_cell.length_b   1.000
_cell.length_c   1.000
_cell.angle_alpha   90.00
_cell.angle_beta   90.00
_cell.angle_gamma   90.00
#
_symmetry.space_group_name_H-M   'P 1'
#
loop_
_entity.id
_entity.type
_entity.pdbx_description
1 polymer ?
#
loop_
_entity_poly.entity_id
_entity_poly.type
_entity_poly.pdbx_seq_one_letter_code
_entity_poly.pdbx_strand_id
1 'polypeptide(L)'
;MVKLKIKLTRRKVLSMLAIGAFATLVVKDAAFNESDWVNEYMGEESWIGSFSRVLSKDLGGGKCKWEPPNYDVAETETFFKTLITGYPSGDKRLTFTQMEALTALPAKDEWAFQHLGMSNHPFIKTNYPHHEGVWGWDNAADQVIMVVRNIRSAMVEYHDILFDIGYAKTWEEVLQNIPNLYQEQPPMADFLAWRDERVFDEIKWYGWFIDYWMEGGLMRDMFTNKITTPEHWNMLMVPTAHTAEELDYDLVVGADTVVEPTIDPNCEKITNGCTPAKVISAEKLVDHQAGPQVALDIAKLIEGKAGMNVIGAEARGCIWRELVINKKGHKTKVDRTGYGETEYSFTADQLDAMLAELERLIGKYSNDPWDTNEVAGSLVLLLEEHRGEIQTERDNMMYRRMKQRTNVLPRFADKH
;
A
#
# COMPACT_ATOMS: atom_id res chain seq x y z
N MET A 1 52.20 -2.00 21.84
CA MET A 1 51.37 -1.65 20.66
C MET A 1 50.84 -2.91 20.02
N VAL A 2 49.62 -3.31 20.34
CA VAL A 2 48.93 -4.46 19.74
C VAL A 2 48.07 -3.92 18.59
N LYS A 3 48.41 -4.25 17.34
CA LYS A 3 47.60 -3.89 16.17
C LYS A 3 46.44 -4.88 16.04
N LEU A 4 45.25 -4.47 16.46
CA LEU A 4 44.01 -5.20 16.22
C LEU A 4 43.59 -4.99 14.76
N LYS A 5 43.77 -6.01 13.91
CA LYS A 5 43.21 -6.02 12.54
C LYS A 5 41.76 -6.46 12.62
N ILE A 6 40.83 -5.51 12.60
CA ILE A 6 39.40 -5.79 12.41
C ILE A 6 39.20 -6.10 10.92
N LYS A 7 38.93 -7.37 10.59
CA LYS A 7 38.39 -7.76 9.28
C LYS A 7 36.92 -7.32 9.24
N LEU A 8 36.64 -6.19 8.61
CA LEU A 8 35.28 -5.87 8.17
C LEU A 8 34.91 -6.83 7.02
N THR A 9 33.91 -7.66 7.26
CA THR A 9 33.29 -8.51 6.23
C THR A 9 32.36 -7.65 5.36
N ARG A 10 32.29 -7.95 4.04
CA ARG A 10 31.42 -7.30 3.04
C ARG A 10 29.96 -7.07 3.49
N ARG A 11 29.46 -7.83 4.47
CA ARG A 11 28.12 -7.69 5.04
C ARG A 11 27.84 -6.36 5.74
N LYS A 12 28.85 -5.66 6.29
CA LYS A 12 28.65 -4.36 6.95
C LYS A 12 28.70 -3.15 6.01
N VAL A 13 29.18 -3.33 4.78
CA VAL A 13 29.19 -2.25 3.78
C VAL A 13 27.83 -2.14 3.09
N LEU A 14 27.07 -3.24 3.03
CA LEU A 14 25.67 -3.21 2.55
C LEU A 14 24.71 -2.54 3.55
N SER A 15 24.95 -2.62 4.86
CA SER A 15 24.06 -2.00 5.87
C SER A 15 24.28 -0.49 6.08
N MET A 16 25.25 0.13 5.39
CA MET A 16 25.44 1.59 5.39
C MET A 16 25.14 2.21 4.02
N LEU A 17 24.82 1.41 3.01
CA LEU A 17 24.50 1.87 1.65
C LEU A 17 23.01 1.66 1.29
N ALA A 18 22.20 1.14 2.22
CA ALA A 18 20.74 1.12 2.09
C ALA A 18 20.10 2.51 2.33
N ILE A 19 20.88 3.47 2.83
CA ILE A 19 20.53 4.88 2.99
C ILE A 19 21.56 5.70 2.21
N GLY A 20 21.12 6.39 1.17
CA GLY A 20 21.92 7.41 0.48
C GLY A 20 22.70 6.95 -0.75
N ALA A 21 22.05 7.00 -1.92
CA ALA A 21 22.74 7.26 -3.18
C ALA A 21 21.78 7.75 -4.28
N PHE A 22 21.89 9.05 -4.53
CA PHE A 22 21.97 9.71 -5.84
C PHE A 22 20.86 10.61 -6.36
N ALA A 23 21.38 11.78 -6.74
CA ALA A 23 20.79 12.87 -7.47
C ALA A 23 20.48 12.50 -8.93
N THR A 24 19.47 13.22 -9.39
CA THR A 24 18.92 13.42 -10.72
C THR A 24 19.94 13.31 -11.85
N LEU A 25 19.72 12.35 -12.75
CA LEU A 25 20.26 12.35 -14.11
C LEU A 25 19.09 12.21 -15.07
N VAL A 26 18.61 13.37 -15.57
CA VAL A 26 17.57 13.43 -16.60
C VAL A 26 18.18 12.94 -17.92
N VAL A 27 17.88 11.69 -18.29
CA VAL A 27 18.09 11.23 -19.66
C VAL A 27 16.85 11.62 -20.46
N LYS A 28 16.95 12.74 -21.19
CA LYS A 28 16.10 12.96 -22.37
C LYS A 28 16.78 12.24 -23.54
N ASP A 29 15.96 11.59 -24.36
CA ASP A 29 16.31 10.93 -25.63
C ASP A 29 16.61 9.41 -25.55
N ALA A 30 15.58 8.66 -25.16
CA ALA A 30 15.25 7.41 -25.82
C ALA A 30 13.73 7.41 -26.06
N ALA A 31 13.32 7.37 -27.33
CA ALA A 31 11.92 7.14 -27.69
C ALA A 31 11.57 5.70 -27.30
N PHE A 32 11.17 5.53 -26.05
CA PHE A 32 10.68 4.28 -25.50
C PHE A 32 9.25 4.10 -25.98
N ASN A 33 8.99 3.02 -26.73
CA ASN A 33 7.72 2.77 -27.38
C ASN A 33 6.71 2.23 -26.34
N GLU A 34 5.80 3.11 -25.91
CA GLU A 34 4.79 2.89 -24.86
C GLU A 34 3.91 1.64 -25.10
N SER A 35 3.74 1.24 -26.36
CA SER A 35 2.94 0.07 -26.73
C SER A 35 3.57 -1.26 -26.29
N ASP A 36 4.89 -1.41 -26.36
CA ASP A 36 5.49 -2.75 -26.24
C ASP A 36 5.47 -3.29 -24.80
N TRP A 37 5.47 -2.40 -23.80
CA TRP A 37 5.51 -2.76 -22.38
C TRP A 37 4.13 -2.89 -21.73
N VAL A 38 3.17 -2.05 -22.12
CA VAL A 38 1.76 -2.27 -21.74
C VAL A 38 1.33 -3.64 -22.27
N ASN A 39 1.77 -4.02 -23.47
CA ASN A 39 1.42 -5.29 -24.09
C ASN A 39 2.08 -6.52 -23.42
N GLU A 40 3.32 -6.42 -22.93
CA GLU A 40 4.02 -7.54 -22.26
C GLU A 40 3.52 -7.78 -20.83
N TYR A 41 3.06 -6.73 -20.14
CA TYR A 41 2.64 -6.81 -18.74
C TYR A 41 1.11 -6.92 -18.53
N MET A 42 0.31 -6.44 -19.48
CA MET A 42 -1.16 -6.58 -19.45
C MET A 42 -1.67 -7.87 -20.11
N GLY A 43 -0.79 -8.64 -20.76
CA GLY A 43 -1.15 -9.91 -21.39
C GLY A 43 -2.16 -9.78 -22.52
N GLU A 44 -1.66 -9.66 -23.76
CA GLU A 44 -1.96 -10.56 -24.90
C GLU A 44 -1.80 -9.85 -26.25
N GLU A 45 -1.45 -10.67 -27.25
CA GLU A 45 -1.58 -10.51 -28.70
C GLU A 45 -2.06 -9.15 -29.23
N SER A 46 -1.32 -8.59 -30.20
CA SER A 46 -1.67 -7.36 -30.89
C SER A 46 -3.05 -7.43 -31.57
N TRP A 47 -4.11 -7.09 -30.85
CA TRP A 47 -5.46 -6.96 -31.39
C TRP A 47 -5.67 -5.53 -31.87
N ILE A 48 -5.25 -5.23 -33.10
CA ILE A 48 -5.53 -3.94 -33.75
C ILE A 48 -6.95 -4.00 -34.31
N GLY A 49 -7.94 -3.77 -33.46
CA GLY A 49 -9.34 -3.59 -33.81
C GLY A 49 -9.93 -2.46 -33.00
N SER A 50 -10.81 -1.65 -33.61
CA SER A 50 -11.63 -0.66 -32.90
C SER A 50 -12.47 -1.37 -31.84
N PHE A 51 -11.98 -1.45 -30.61
CA PHE A 51 -12.71 -2.08 -29.51
C PHE A 51 -13.82 -1.16 -29.05
N SER A 52 -15.06 -1.57 -29.31
CA SER A 52 -16.16 -1.09 -28.48
C SER A 52 -15.96 -1.65 -27.06
N ARG A 53 -15.98 -0.77 -26.06
CA ARG A 53 -15.90 -1.12 -24.63
C ARG A 53 -16.84 -2.29 -24.32
N VAL A 54 -16.29 -3.44 -23.92
CA VAL A 54 -17.08 -4.62 -23.55
C VAL A 54 -17.13 -4.71 -22.04
N LEU A 55 -18.31 -4.45 -21.47
CA LEU A 55 -18.54 -4.67 -20.05
C LEU A 55 -18.56 -6.17 -19.74
N SER A 56 -18.07 -6.50 -18.54
CA SER A 56 -18.24 -7.82 -17.94
C SER A 56 -19.73 -8.23 -17.90
N LYS A 57 -20.03 -9.51 -18.13
CA LYS A 57 -21.40 -10.00 -18.35
C LYS A 57 -21.82 -11.05 -17.33
N ASP A 58 -23.05 -10.93 -16.84
CA ASP A 58 -23.76 -12.05 -16.20
C ASP A 58 -24.33 -12.98 -17.28
N LEU A 59 -23.93 -14.26 -17.23
CA LEU A 59 -24.41 -15.29 -18.15
C LEU A 59 -25.58 -16.10 -17.54
N GLY A 60 -26.01 -15.75 -16.33
CA GLY A 60 -27.04 -16.45 -15.58
C GLY A 60 -26.53 -17.72 -14.89
N GLY A 61 -27.32 -18.22 -13.93
CA GLY A 61 -26.98 -19.46 -13.20
C GLY A 61 -25.68 -19.35 -12.39
N GLY A 62 -25.29 -18.13 -11.99
CA GLY A 62 -24.05 -17.86 -11.26
C GLY A 62 -22.78 -17.82 -12.13
N LYS A 63 -22.89 -17.96 -13.45
CA LYS A 63 -21.76 -17.87 -14.38
C LYS A 63 -21.60 -16.45 -14.89
N CYS A 64 -20.37 -15.96 -14.96
CA CYS A 64 -20.08 -14.65 -15.52
C CYS A 64 -18.86 -14.69 -16.41
N LYS A 65 -18.79 -13.70 -17.32
CA LYS A 65 -17.61 -13.46 -18.14
C LYS A 65 -17.02 -12.13 -17.71
N TRP A 66 -15.89 -12.19 -17.01
CA TRP A 66 -15.03 -11.02 -16.85
C TRP A 66 -14.39 -10.67 -18.20
N GLU A 67 -14.33 -9.38 -18.50
CA GLU A 67 -13.63 -8.81 -19.65
C GLU A 67 -12.63 -7.77 -19.11
N PRO A 68 -11.38 -7.73 -19.63
CA PRO A 68 -10.41 -6.72 -19.24
C PRO A 68 -10.88 -5.31 -19.66
N PRO A 69 -10.37 -4.24 -19.02
CA PRO A 69 -10.69 -2.87 -19.44
C PRO A 69 -10.11 -2.55 -20.82
N ASN A 70 -10.64 -1.51 -21.47
CA ASN A 70 -9.99 -0.94 -22.65
C ASN A 70 -8.91 0.06 -22.24
N TYR A 71 -7.64 -0.26 -22.52
CA TYR A 71 -6.52 0.61 -22.16
C TYR A 71 -6.39 1.87 -23.02
N ASP A 72 -7.10 1.96 -24.15
CA ASP A 72 -7.22 3.19 -24.94
C ASP A 72 -8.31 4.08 -24.34
N VAL A 73 -7.90 5.03 -23.51
CA VAL A 73 -8.79 5.96 -22.82
C VAL A 73 -8.96 7.23 -23.64
N ALA A 74 -10.18 7.46 -24.14
CA ALA A 74 -10.51 8.64 -24.91
C ALA A 74 -10.17 9.94 -24.16
N GLU A 75 -9.36 10.81 -24.79
CA GLU A 75 -8.94 12.09 -24.21
C GLU A 75 -10.09 13.10 -24.07
N THR A 76 -11.14 12.94 -24.87
CA THR A 76 -12.28 13.88 -24.93
C THR A 76 -13.43 13.52 -24.00
N GLU A 77 -13.43 12.32 -23.42
CA GLU A 77 -14.46 11.91 -22.47
C GLU A 77 -14.24 12.57 -21.11
N THR A 78 -15.33 12.98 -20.44
CA THR A 78 -15.23 13.50 -19.07
C THR A 78 -15.48 12.36 -18.10
N PHE A 79 -14.45 12.01 -17.34
CA PHE A 79 -14.54 11.04 -16.25
C PHE A 79 -14.45 11.71 -14.90
N PHE A 80 -15.27 11.25 -13.97
CA PHE A 80 -15.10 11.55 -12.55
C PHE A 80 -13.96 10.68 -11.99
N LYS A 81 -12.82 11.26 -11.65
CA LYS A 81 -11.60 10.49 -11.37
C LYS A 81 -11.47 10.14 -9.89
N THR A 82 -11.16 8.88 -9.61
CA THR A 82 -11.01 8.37 -8.26
C THR A 82 -9.56 8.03 -7.97
N LEU A 83 -9.00 8.66 -6.94
CA LEU A 83 -7.70 8.35 -6.39
C LEU A 83 -7.84 7.18 -5.41
N ILE A 84 -7.18 6.07 -5.71
CA ILE A 84 -7.10 4.89 -4.85
C ILE A 84 -5.77 4.94 -4.12
N THR A 85 -5.84 5.30 -2.85
CA THR A 85 -4.69 5.42 -1.96
C THR A 85 -4.64 4.26 -0.98
N GLY A 86 -3.46 3.99 -0.45
CA GLY A 86 -3.19 2.94 0.53
C GLY A 86 -1.70 2.91 0.81
N TYR A 87 -1.30 2.49 2.00
CA TYR A 87 0.11 2.23 2.30
C TYR A 87 0.70 1.24 1.27
N PRO A 88 2.01 1.27 0.95
CA PRO A 88 2.64 0.24 0.11
C PRO A 88 2.20 -1.16 0.54
N SER A 89 1.87 -2.04 -0.40
CA SER A 89 1.25 -3.37 -0.16
C SER A 89 -0.17 -3.40 0.46
N GLY A 90 -0.85 -2.26 0.57
CA GLY A 90 -2.24 -2.17 1.03
C GLY A 90 -3.28 -2.74 0.05
N ASP A 91 -2.89 -3.60 -0.88
CA ASP A 91 -3.75 -4.26 -1.89
C ASP A 91 -4.67 -3.35 -2.70
N LYS A 92 -4.16 -2.14 -3.01
CA LYS A 92 -4.82 -1.21 -3.94
C LYS A 92 -5.08 -1.84 -5.31
N ARG A 93 -4.23 -2.78 -5.72
CA ARG A 93 -4.32 -3.46 -7.01
C ARG A 93 -5.67 -4.15 -7.15
N LEU A 94 -6.02 -5.01 -6.20
CA LEU A 94 -7.30 -5.68 -6.25
C LEU A 94 -8.47 -4.70 -6.25
N THR A 95 -8.39 -3.61 -5.47
CA THR A 95 -9.43 -2.58 -5.43
C THR A 95 -9.64 -1.94 -6.81
N PHE A 96 -8.58 -1.49 -7.48
CA PHE A 96 -8.74 -0.88 -8.80
C PHE A 96 -9.15 -1.93 -9.84
N THR A 97 -8.71 -3.19 -9.75
CA THR A 97 -9.17 -4.26 -10.66
C THR A 97 -10.66 -4.52 -10.55
N GLN A 98 -11.23 -4.39 -9.35
CA GLN A 98 -12.69 -4.42 -9.20
C GLN A 98 -13.33 -3.24 -9.93
N MET A 99 -12.79 -2.03 -9.80
CA MET A 99 -13.30 -0.84 -10.51
C MET A 99 -13.19 -0.98 -12.03
N GLU A 100 -12.07 -1.53 -12.52
CA GLU A 100 -11.87 -1.89 -13.93
C GLU A 100 -12.89 -2.90 -14.39
N ALA A 101 -13.13 -3.99 -13.65
CA ALA A 101 -14.10 -5.01 -14.06
C ALA A 101 -15.55 -4.51 -14.01
N LEU A 102 -15.85 -3.60 -13.09
CA LEU A 102 -17.15 -2.96 -12.95
C LEU A 102 -17.44 -1.96 -14.07
N THR A 103 -16.41 -1.39 -14.70
CA THR A 103 -16.58 -0.31 -15.68
C THR A 103 -15.97 -0.58 -17.05
N ALA A 104 -15.11 -1.57 -17.21
CA ALA A 104 -14.21 -1.74 -18.35
C ALA A 104 -13.34 -0.49 -18.65
N LEU A 105 -13.06 0.34 -17.64
CA LEU A 105 -12.14 1.48 -17.73
C LEU A 105 -10.86 1.18 -16.95
N PRO A 106 -9.67 1.51 -17.47
CA PRO A 106 -8.39 1.12 -16.88
C PRO A 106 -7.96 2.06 -15.74
N ALA A 107 -7.15 1.53 -14.83
CA ALA A 107 -6.42 2.33 -13.86
C ALA A 107 -5.01 2.69 -14.36
N LYS A 108 -4.45 3.78 -13.85
CA LYS A 108 -3.05 4.17 -14.08
C LYS A 108 -2.35 4.48 -12.76
N ASP A 109 -1.10 4.08 -12.66
CA ASP A 109 -0.24 4.31 -11.50
C ASP A 109 0.31 5.75 -11.49
N GLU A 110 0.46 6.35 -10.30
CA GLU A 110 1.00 7.70 -10.12
C GLU A 110 2.34 7.94 -10.84
N TRP A 111 3.22 6.94 -10.84
CA TRP A 111 4.53 7.02 -11.49
C TRP A 111 4.41 7.03 -12.99
N ALA A 112 3.41 6.34 -13.53
CA ALA A 112 3.14 6.38 -14.96
C ALA A 112 2.61 7.75 -15.40
N PHE A 113 1.87 8.48 -14.55
CA PHE A 113 1.55 9.88 -14.83
C PHE A 113 2.81 10.78 -14.85
N GLN A 114 3.71 10.58 -13.88
CA GLN A 114 4.95 11.36 -13.77
C GLN A 114 5.91 11.11 -14.94
N HIS A 115 6.10 9.85 -15.36
CA HIS A 115 7.14 9.47 -16.32
C HIS A 115 6.63 9.30 -17.76
N LEU A 116 5.37 8.89 -17.95
CA LEU A 116 4.77 8.70 -19.27
C LEU A 116 3.82 9.84 -19.65
N GLY A 117 3.54 10.74 -18.71
CA GLY A 117 2.70 11.91 -18.92
C GLY A 117 1.24 11.73 -18.52
N MET A 118 0.57 12.88 -18.47
CA MET A 118 -0.84 12.98 -18.12
C MET A 118 -1.71 12.24 -19.11
N SER A 119 -2.74 11.56 -18.60
CA SER A 119 -3.70 10.82 -19.41
C SER A 119 -5.08 10.87 -18.78
N ASN A 120 -6.11 10.47 -19.53
CA ASN A 120 -7.48 10.62 -19.07
C ASN A 120 -8.01 9.45 -18.21
N HIS A 121 -7.12 8.64 -17.61
CA HIS A 121 -7.49 7.48 -16.83
C HIS A 121 -8.39 7.85 -15.64
N PRO A 122 -9.53 7.17 -15.45
CA PRO A 122 -10.49 7.50 -14.38
C PRO A 122 -10.07 6.99 -13.01
N PHE A 123 -9.19 5.99 -12.93
CA PHE A 123 -8.73 5.41 -11.67
C PHE A 123 -7.23 5.64 -11.54
N ILE A 124 -6.82 6.25 -10.43
CA ILE A 124 -5.43 6.66 -10.19
C ILE A 124 -4.95 5.92 -8.96
N LYS A 125 -3.95 5.06 -9.07
CA LYS A 125 -3.38 4.34 -7.93
C LYS A 125 -2.15 5.09 -7.41
N THR A 126 -2.13 5.39 -6.12
CA THR A 126 -1.06 6.14 -5.46
C THR A 126 -0.63 5.49 -4.14
N ASN A 127 0.64 5.65 -3.76
CA ASN A 127 1.14 5.38 -2.42
C ASN A 127 1.44 6.67 -1.65
N TYR A 128 1.08 7.84 -2.20
CA TYR A 128 1.31 9.13 -1.55
C TYR A 128 0.58 9.19 -0.20
N PRO A 129 1.17 9.79 0.84
CA PRO A 129 2.53 10.31 0.86
C PRO A 129 3.54 9.17 0.94
N HIS A 130 4.60 9.27 0.14
CA HIS A 130 5.76 8.36 0.19
C HIS A 130 7.05 9.18 0.08
N HIS A 131 8.17 8.54 0.40
CA HIS A 131 9.47 9.17 0.54
C HIS A 131 10.00 9.87 -0.73
N GLU A 132 9.50 9.59 -1.93
CA GLU A 132 9.94 10.35 -3.11
C GLU A 132 9.09 11.61 -3.37
N GLY A 133 8.01 11.80 -2.59
CA GLY A 133 7.18 13.00 -2.66
C GLY A 133 6.48 13.23 -3.99
N VAL A 134 6.31 12.19 -4.80
CA VAL A 134 5.81 12.31 -6.17
C VAL A 134 4.30 12.48 -6.18
N TRP A 135 3.84 13.64 -6.65
CA TRP A 135 2.44 13.92 -6.94
C TRP A 135 2.20 13.89 -8.46
N GLY A 136 2.09 12.69 -9.02
CA GLY A 136 2.14 12.50 -10.48
C GLY A 136 0.89 12.96 -11.25
N TRP A 137 -0.28 13.04 -10.60
CA TRP A 137 -1.57 13.25 -11.27
C TRP A 137 -2.10 14.70 -11.24
N ASP A 138 -1.32 15.63 -10.71
CA ASP A 138 -1.66 17.04 -10.57
C ASP A 138 -3.09 17.29 -10.04
N ASN A 139 -3.97 17.93 -10.82
CA ASN A 139 -5.36 18.24 -10.42
C ASN A 139 -6.40 17.28 -11.02
N ALA A 140 -5.99 16.08 -11.42
CA ALA A 140 -6.87 15.16 -12.13
C ALA A 140 -7.89 14.48 -11.20
N ALA A 141 -7.64 14.35 -9.90
CA ALA A 141 -8.48 13.54 -9.01
C ALA A 141 -9.70 14.31 -8.48
N ASP A 142 -10.86 13.65 -8.46
CA ASP A 142 -12.08 14.23 -7.88
C ASP A 142 -12.36 13.73 -6.46
N GLN A 143 -12.09 12.46 -6.16
CA GLN A 143 -12.32 11.88 -4.83
C GLN A 143 -11.21 10.91 -4.43
N VAL A 144 -11.15 10.59 -3.14
CA VAL A 144 -10.21 9.61 -2.57
C VAL A 144 -10.95 8.39 -2.03
N ILE A 145 -10.43 7.19 -2.33
CA ILE A 145 -10.72 5.96 -1.58
C ILE A 145 -9.44 5.53 -0.88
N MET A 146 -9.51 5.22 0.40
CA MET A 146 -8.38 4.66 1.14
C MET A 146 -8.55 3.15 1.31
N VAL A 147 -7.57 2.37 0.86
CA VAL A 147 -7.49 0.93 1.08
C VAL A 147 -6.59 0.67 2.28
N VAL A 148 -7.13 -0.03 3.26
CA VAL A 148 -6.46 -0.35 4.52
C VAL A 148 -6.29 -1.87 4.62
N ARG A 149 -5.08 -2.26 4.96
CA ARG A 149 -4.67 -3.65 5.18
C ARG A 149 -4.10 -3.79 6.57
N ASN A 150 -4.21 -4.96 7.18
CA ASN A 150 -3.56 -5.31 8.42
C ASN A 150 -2.07 -4.95 8.35
N ILE A 151 -1.61 -4.11 9.28
CA ILE A 151 -0.23 -3.61 9.33
C ILE A 151 0.79 -4.76 9.29
N ARG A 152 0.53 -5.87 9.98
CA ARG A 152 1.40 -7.05 9.98
C ARG A 152 1.50 -7.68 8.59
N SER A 153 0.38 -7.85 7.88
CA SER A 153 0.38 -8.43 6.53
C SER A 153 0.94 -7.47 5.49
N ALA A 154 0.73 -6.16 5.67
CA ALA A 154 1.34 -5.12 4.86
C ALA A 154 2.88 -5.16 4.99
N MET A 155 3.45 -5.25 6.19
CA MET A 155 4.91 -5.32 6.34
C MET A 155 5.53 -6.52 5.60
N VAL A 156 4.91 -7.70 5.69
CA VAL A 156 5.38 -8.88 4.98
C VAL A 156 5.29 -8.70 3.47
N GLU A 157 4.13 -8.25 2.97
CA GLU A 157 3.98 -8.08 1.52
C GLU A 157 4.83 -6.94 0.97
N TYR A 158 5.06 -5.88 1.73
CA TYR A 158 5.94 -4.81 1.29
C TYR A 158 7.38 -5.30 1.12
N HIS A 159 7.88 -6.10 2.07
CA HIS A 159 9.17 -6.79 1.90
C HIS A 159 9.20 -7.69 0.67
N ASP A 160 8.14 -8.50 0.48
CA ASP A 160 8.02 -9.40 -0.65
C ASP A 160 8.08 -8.66 -1.99
N ILE A 161 7.35 -7.54 -2.11
CA ILE A 161 7.36 -6.68 -3.30
C ILE A 161 8.76 -6.09 -3.52
N LEU A 162 9.40 -5.56 -2.47
CA LEU A 162 10.76 -5.01 -2.56
C LEU A 162 11.77 -6.05 -3.05
N PHE A 163 11.68 -7.29 -2.55
CA PHE A 163 12.52 -8.38 -3.01
C PHE A 163 12.26 -8.71 -4.49
N ASP A 164 11.00 -8.84 -4.90
CA ASP A 164 10.64 -9.21 -6.27
C ASP A 164 11.13 -8.17 -7.29
N ILE A 165 11.06 -6.88 -6.93
CA ILE A 165 11.58 -5.80 -7.78
C ILE A 165 13.11 -5.61 -7.65
N GLY A 166 13.81 -6.53 -6.99
CA GLY A 166 15.26 -6.49 -6.82
C GLY A 166 15.76 -5.32 -5.97
N TYR A 167 14.92 -4.80 -5.07
CA TYR A 167 15.16 -3.57 -4.30
C TYR A 167 15.51 -2.36 -5.18
N ALA A 168 14.96 -2.34 -6.40
CA ALA A 168 15.13 -1.27 -7.37
C ALA A 168 14.94 0.12 -6.75
N LYS A 169 15.78 1.06 -7.19
CA LYS A 169 15.79 2.46 -6.72
C LYS A 169 15.35 3.44 -7.80
N THR A 170 15.19 2.97 -9.02
CA THR A 170 14.76 3.77 -10.16
C THR A 170 13.54 3.15 -10.81
N TRP A 171 12.73 3.98 -11.45
CA TRP A 171 11.57 3.53 -12.21
C TRP A 171 11.93 2.48 -13.26
N GLU A 172 13.05 2.68 -13.97
CA GLU A 172 13.53 1.78 -15.01
C GLU A 172 13.94 0.40 -14.46
N GLU A 173 14.61 0.36 -13.30
CA GLU A 173 14.94 -0.90 -12.63
C GLU A 173 13.68 -1.62 -12.12
N VAL A 174 12.69 -0.88 -11.61
CA VAL A 174 11.41 -1.46 -11.20
C VAL A 174 10.76 -2.13 -12.41
N LEU A 175 10.65 -1.44 -13.54
CA LEU A 175 10.05 -1.95 -14.78
C LEU A 175 10.69 -3.28 -15.23
N GLN A 176 12.01 -3.37 -15.19
CA GLN A 176 12.75 -4.58 -15.57
C GLN A 176 12.45 -5.78 -14.67
N ASN A 177 12.13 -5.53 -13.39
CA ASN A 177 11.91 -6.59 -12.41
C ASN A 177 10.42 -6.87 -12.13
N ILE A 178 9.48 -6.09 -12.68
CA ILE A 178 8.06 -6.40 -12.50
C ILE A 178 7.76 -7.85 -12.89
N PRO A 179 8.28 -8.47 -13.98
CA PRO A 179 7.98 -9.88 -14.33
C PRO A 179 8.18 -10.89 -13.19
N ASN A 180 9.04 -10.56 -12.23
CA ASN A 180 9.37 -11.39 -11.06
C ASN A 180 8.35 -11.27 -9.91
N LEU A 181 7.43 -10.29 -9.98
CA LEU A 181 6.44 -10.04 -8.95
C LEU A 181 5.57 -11.27 -8.69
N TYR A 182 5.59 -11.70 -7.43
CA TYR A 182 4.91 -12.87 -6.89
C TYR A 182 5.31 -14.21 -7.53
N GLN A 183 6.47 -14.30 -8.20
CA GLN A 183 6.93 -15.55 -8.82
C GLN A 183 7.63 -16.47 -7.81
N GLU A 184 8.55 -15.91 -7.03
CA GLU A 184 9.38 -16.65 -6.07
C GLU A 184 9.23 -16.08 -4.67
N GLN A 185 9.53 -16.92 -3.67
CA GLN A 185 9.54 -16.47 -2.29
C GLN A 185 10.92 -15.86 -1.95
N PRO A 186 10.97 -14.72 -1.25
CA PRO A 186 12.21 -14.22 -0.69
C PRO A 186 12.81 -15.23 0.30
N PRO A 187 14.15 -15.38 0.33
CA PRO A 187 14.81 -16.13 1.38
C PRO A 187 14.44 -15.57 2.76
N MET A 188 14.06 -16.44 3.70
CA MET A 188 13.71 -16.02 5.06
C MET A 188 14.81 -15.20 5.72
N ALA A 189 16.09 -15.47 5.43
CA ALA A 189 17.21 -14.68 5.95
C ALA A 189 17.18 -13.22 5.48
N ASP A 190 16.72 -12.95 4.25
CA ASP A 190 16.61 -11.60 3.69
C ASP A 190 15.43 -10.87 4.33
N PHE A 191 14.31 -11.55 4.54
CA PHE A 191 13.19 -11.00 5.33
C PHE A 191 13.61 -10.63 6.74
N LEU A 192 14.29 -11.54 7.47
CA LEU A 192 14.72 -11.27 8.84
C LEU A 192 15.67 -10.08 8.92
N ALA A 193 16.58 -9.94 7.95
CA ALA A 193 17.48 -8.80 7.86
C ALA A 193 16.71 -7.48 7.63
N TRP A 194 15.81 -7.45 6.65
CA TRP A 194 14.98 -6.28 6.37
C TRP A 194 14.08 -5.92 7.57
N ARG A 195 13.41 -6.91 8.16
CA ARG A 195 12.51 -6.75 9.31
C ARG A 195 13.23 -6.12 10.48
N ASP A 196 14.41 -6.62 10.81
CA ASP A 196 15.17 -6.15 11.98
C ASP A 196 15.75 -4.74 11.77
N GLU A 197 15.91 -4.31 10.52
CA GLU A 197 16.42 -2.99 10.16
C GLU A 197 15.30 -1.95 10.03
N ARG A 198 14.15 -2.29 9.46
CA ARG A 198 13.17 -1.30 8.97
C ARG A 198 11.81 -1.32 9.64
N VAL A 199 11.38 -2.44 10.22
CA VAL A 199 9.96 -2.61 10.57
C VAL A 199 9.44 -1.55 11.54
N PHE A 200 10.28 -1.04 12.46
CA PHE A 200 9.84 -0.02 13.41
C PHE A 200 9.51 1.31 12.72
N ASP A 201 10.29 1.71 11.73
CA ASP A 201 10.02 2.91 10.94
C ASP A 201 8.79 2.72 10.07
N GLU A 202 8.68 1.55 9.42
CA GLU A 202 7.53 1.22 8.58
C GLU A 202 6.21 1.19 9.37
N ILE A 203 6.24 0.77 10.65
CA ILE A 203 5.07 0.85 11.54
C ILE A 203 4.61 2.31 11.70
N LYS A 204 5.55 3.24 11.89
CA LYS A 204 5.24 4.67 12.02
C LYS A 204 4.72 5.25 10.70
N TRP A 205 5.32 4.85 9.59
CA TRP A 205 4.89 5.28 8.26
C TRP A 205 3.47 4.81 7.92
N TYR A 206 3.10 3.60 8.35
CA TYR A 206 1.73 3.12 8.20
C TYR A 206 0.72 4.02 8.92
N GLY A 207 1.00 4.40 10.17
CA GLY A 207 0.12 5.30 10.93
C GLY A 207 0.09 6.72 10.38
N TRP A 208 1.26 7.23 9.96
CA TRP A 208 1.39 8.54 9.31
C TRP A 208 0.60 8.62 8.00
N PHE A 209 0.67 7.58 7.16
CA PHE A 209 -0.09 7.48 5.92
C PHE A 209 -1.60 7.58 6.18
N ILE A 210 -2.11 6.85 7.18
CA ILE A 210 -3.53 6.90 7.55
C ILE A 210 -3.90 8.30 8.04
N ASP A 211 -3.08 8.89 8.91
CA ASP A 211 -3.30 10.24 9.44
C ASP A 211 -3.35 11.30 8.33
N TYR A 212 -2.42 11.25 7.38
CA TYR A 212 -2.39 12.18 6.26
C TYR A 212 -3.73 12.22 5.52
N TRP A 213 -4.25 11.06 5.09
CA TRP A 213 -5.48 11.04 4.30
C TRP A 213 -6.71 11.35 5.15
N MET A 214 -6.83 10.76 6.33
CA MET A 214 -8.00 11.00 7.20
C MET A 214 -8.11 12.48 7.60
N GLU A 215 -6.99 13.16 7.84
CA GLU A 215 -6.95 14.57 8.23
C GLU A 215 -6.86 15.53 7.05
N GLY A 216 -7.16 15.08 5.84
CA GLY A 216 -7.28 15.94 4.67
C GLY A 216 -5.96 16.53 4.18
N GLY A 217 -4.84 15.84 4.43
CA GLY A 217 -3.49 16.25 4.04
C GLY A 217 -2.73 17.01 5.11
N LEU A 218 -3.11 16.91 6.38
CA LEU A 218 -2.41 17.59 7.47
C LEU A 218 -0.95 17.14 7.53
N MET A 219 -0.04 18.12 7.45
CA MET A 219 1.39 17.88 7.51
C MET A 219 1.78 17.45 8.93
N ARG A 220 2.25 16.22 9.05
CA ARG A 220 2.79 15.65 10.29
C ARG A 220 4.17 15.08 10.06
N ASP A 221 4.97 15.10 11.11
CA ASP A 221 6.21 14.34 11.16
C ASP A 221 5.91 12.84 11.19
N MET A 222 6.56 12.08 10.31
CA MET A 222 6.25 10.66 10.09
C MET A 222 6.64 9.74 11.26
N PHE A 223 7.54 10.17 12.15
CA PHE A 223 8.07 9.33 13.23
C PHE A 223 7.38 9.62 14.58
N THR A 224 7.10 10.89 14.84
CA THR A 224 6.52 11.41 16.08
C THR A 224 5.02 11.67 15.98
N ASN A 225 4.48 11.78 14.75
CA ASN A 225 3.11 12.21 14.45
C ASN A 225 2.75 13.63 14.96
N LYS A 226 3.73 14.43 15.37
CA LYS A 226 3.53 15.84 15.73
C LYS A 226 3.16 16.65 14.47
N ILE A 227 2.36 17.70 14.64
CA ILE A 227 2.11 18.69 13.57
C ILE A 227 3.45 19.34 13.21
N THR A 228 3.73 19.48 11.92
CA THR A 228 5.02 20.00 11.45
C THR A 228 4.88 21.20 10.53
N THR A 229 6.00 21.87 10.27
CA THR A 229 6.08 23.02 9.37
C THR A 229 6.20 22.54 7.92
N PRO A 230 5.84 23.37 6.93
CA PRO A 230 6.07 23.05 5.51
C PRO A 230 7.54 22.78 5.18
N GLU A 231 8.47 23.44 5.86
CA GLU A 231 9.91 23.20 5.68
C GLU A 231 10.30 21.77 6.08
N HIS A 232 9.91 21.35 7.29
CA HIS A 232 10.21 20.00 7.77
C HIS A 232 9.45 18.94 6.97
N TRP A 233 8.18 19.19 6.59
CA TRP A 233 7.45 18.33 5.67
C TRP A 233 8.20 18.12 4.35
N ASN A 234 8.68 19.19 3.73
CA ASN A 234 9.43 19.07 2.48
C ASN A 234 10.72 18.26 2.65
N MET A 235 11.40 18.36 3.79
CA MET A 235 12.57 17.52 4.10
C MET A 235 12.18 16.04 4.22
N LEU A 236 11.07 15.75 4.90
CA LEU A 236 10.52 14.40 5.08
C LEU A 236 10.12 13.74 3.74
N MET A 237 9.70 14.55 2.75
CA MET A 237 9.32 14.09 1.41
C MET A 237 10.52 13.90 0.46
N VAL A 238 11.76 14.10 0.94
CA VAL A 238 13.01 13.81 0.22
C VAL A 238 14.05 13.16 1.14
N PRO A 239 13.76 12.06 1.84
CA PRO A 239 14.62 11.51 2.88
C PRO A 239 15.90 10.87 2.32
N THR A 240 16.08 10.79 1.00
CA THR A 240 17.38 10.45 0.42
C THR A 240 18.36 11.63 0.47
N ALA A 241 17.87 12.84 0.68
CA ALA A 241 18.66 14.06 0.82
C ALA A 241 19.04 14.38 2.28
N HIS A 242 18.45 13.69 3.27
CA HIS A 242 18.61 13.98 4.70
C HIS A 242 18.85 12.71 5.52
N THR A 243 19.70 12.77 6.55
CA THR A 243 19.82 11.66 7.51
C THR A 243 18.66 11.68 8.52
N ALA A 244 18.46 10.57 9.24
CA ALA A 244 17.45 10.51 10.30
C ALA A 244 17.68 11.59 11.38
N GLU A 245 18.93 11.89 11.72
CA GLU A 245 19.28 12.95 12.67
C GLU A 245 19.00 14.35 12.13
N GLU A 246 19.17 14.58 10.82
CA GLU A 246 18.82 15.85 10.18
C GLU A 246 17.31 16.06 10.07
N LEU A 247 16.55 14.96 10.05
CA LEU A 247 15.08 14.96 10.07
C LEU A 247 14.48 15.00 11.48
N ASP A 248 15.31 15.02 12.54
CA ASP A 248 14.82 15.04 13.91
C ASP A 248 13.91 16.26 14.14
N TYR A 249 12.69 15.99 14.63
CA TYR A 249 11.68 17.02 14.81
C TYR A 249 12.14 18.13 15.76
N ASP A 250 12.75 17.77 16.88
CA ASP A 250 13.12 18.75 17.90
C ASP A 250 14.33 19.59 17.43
N LEU A 251 15.15 19.08 16.51
CA LEU A 251 16.21 19.84 15.84
C LEU A 251 15.67 20.82 14.79
N VAL A 252 14.75 20.39 13.92
CA VAL A 252 14.26 21.21 12.79
C VAL A 252 13.16 22.19 13.23
N VAL A 253 12.20 21.71 14.02
CA VAL A 253 11.02 22.48 14.44
C VAL A 253 11.21 23.10 15.83
N GLY A 254 11.89 22.40 16.73
CA GLY A 254 12.05 22.79 18.13
C GLY A 254 11.06 22.08 19.06
N ALA A 255 11.57 21.49 20.14
CA ALA A 255 10.78 20.66 21.07
C ALA A 255 9.55 21.37 21.67
N ASP A 256 9.65 22.69 21.92
CA ASP A 256 8.62 23.51 22.55
C ASP A 256 7.89 24.44 21.56
N THR A 257 8.15 24.30 20.27
CA THR A 257 7.54 25.15 19.24
C THR A 257 6.08 24.75 19.05
N VAL A 258 5.16 25.72 19.19
CA VAL A 258 3.76 25.54 18.81
C VAL A 258 3.66 25.76 17.30
N VAL A 259 3.30 24.70 16.57
CA VAL A 259 3.14 24.74 15.11
C VAL A 259 1.65 24.87 14.77
N GLU A 260 1.33 25.85 13.93
CA GLU A 260 -0.02 25.99 13.38
C GLU A 260 -0.29 24.87 12.35
N PRO A 261 -1.45 24.17 12.43
CA PRO A 261 -1.81 23.14 11.46
C PRO A 261 -1.72 23.64 10.02
N THR A 262 -0.97 22.94 9.17
CA THR A 262 -0.84 23.25 7.74
C THR A 262 -1.20 22.03 6.90
N ILE A 263 -2.00 22.24 5.86
CA ILE A 263 -2.41 21.18 4.91
C ILE A 263 -1.45 21.17 3.72
N ASP A 264 -1.13 19.99 3.20
CA ASP A 264 -0.41 19.84 1.93
C ASP A 264 -1.15 20.55 0.78
N PRO A 265 -0.52 21.53 0.09
CA PRO A 265 -1.15 22.24 -1.01
C PRO A 265 -1.63 21.33 -2.15
N ASN A 266 -1.08 20.12 -2.28
CA ASN A 266 -1.57 19.16 -3.25
C ASN A 266 -3.00 18.68 -2.95
N CYS A 267 -3.43 18.69 -1.68
CA CYS A 267 -4.79 18.31 -1.32
C CYS A 267 -5.85 19.29 -1.82
N GLU A 268 -5.48 20.56 -2.06
CA GLU A 268 -6.37 21.55 -2.68
C GLU A 268 -6.63 21.24 -4.16
N LYS A 269 -5.81 20.38 -4.79
CA LYS A 269 -5.94 19.98 -6.19
C LYS A 269 -6.93 18.84 -6.40
N ILE A 270 -7.42 18.20 -5.33
CA ILE A 270 -8.45 17.17 -5.41
C ILE A 270 -9.82 17.84 -5.26
N THR A 271 -10.72 17.67 -6.24
CA THR A 271 -12.00 18.41 -6.29
C THR A 271 -12.80 18.34 -4.99
N ASN A 272 -12.87 17.16 -4.36
CA ASN A 272 -13.59 16.95 -3.09
C ASN A 272 -12.66 16.85 -1.87
N GLY A 273 -11.42 17.32 -1.98
CA GLY A 273 -10.40 17.25 -0.93
C GLY A 273 -9.77 15.87 -0.75
N CYS A 274 -8.79 15.80 0.15
CA CYS A 274 -8.02 14.59 0.42
C CYS A 274 -8.72 13.57 1.33
N THR A 275 -9.70 13.99 2.14
CA THR A 275 -10.35 13.05 3.05
C THR A 275 -11.05 11.92 2.26
N PRO A 276 -10.81 10.64 2.60
CA PRO A 276 -11.41 9.53 1.87
C PRO A 276 -12.94 9.60 1.91
N ALA A 277 -13.58 9.42 0.76
CA ALA A 277 -15.01 9.21 0.66
C ALA A 277 -15.42 7.83 1.21
N LYS A 278 -14.47 6.89 1.25
CA LYS A 278 -14.67 5.53 1.76
C LYS A 278 -13.34 4.90 2.18
N VAL A 279 -13.39 4.08 3.23
CA VAL A 279 -12.33 3.13 3.58
C VAL A 279 -12.73 1.72 3.13
N ILE A 280 -11.82 1.05 2.44
CA ILE A 280 -11.96 -0.33 1.94
C ILE A 280 -10.97 -1.23 2.68
N SER A 281 -11.43 -2.36 3.20
CA SER A 281 -10.54 -3.38 3.76
C SER A 281 -10.06 -4.32 2.68
N ALA A 282 -8.74 -4.46 2.56
CA ALA A 282 -8.11 -5.45 1.70
C ALA A 282 -8.50 -6.88 2.10
N GLU A 283 -8.48 -7.20 3.40
CA GLU A 283 -8.82 -8.53 3.91
C GLU A 283 -10.27 -8.91 3.58
N LYS A 284 -11.21 -7.99 3.84
CA LYS A 284 -12.62 -8.24 3.55
C LYS A 284 -12.89 -8.33 2.06
N LEU A 285 -12.13 -7.64 1.21
CA LEU A 285 -12.31 -7.72 -0.24
C LEU A 285 -11.95 -9.11 -0.79
N VAL A 286 -10.99 -9.81 -0.19
CA VAL A 286 -10.65 -11.20 -0.59
C VAL A 286 -11.45 -12.26 0.17
N ASP A 287 -12.16 -11.89 1.24
CA ASP A 287 -12.94 -12.82 2.05
C ASP A 287 -14.15 -13.38 1.28
N HIS A 288 -14.42 -14.68 1.48
CA HIS A 288 -15.48 -15.39 0.75
C HIS A 288 -16.90 -14.92 1.11
N GLN A 289 -17.09 -14.39 2.33
CA GLN A 289 -18.39 -13.97 2.83
C GLN A 289 -18.58 -12.46 2.70
N ALA A 290 -17.58 -11.67 3.07
CA ALA A 290 -17.62 -10.21 3.05
C ALA A 290 -17.27 -9.61 1.69
N GLY A 291 -16.42 -10.27 0.88
CA GLY A 291 -15.90 -9.76 -0.39
C GLY A 291 -16.97 -9.29 -1.38
N PRO A 292 -18.05 -10.06 -1.64
CA PRO A 292 -19.13 -9.61 -2.50
C PRO A 292 -19.78 -8.29 -2.04
N GLN A 293 -19.90 -8.07 -0.73
CA GLN A 293 -20.46 -6.83 -0.20
C GLN A 293 -19.48 -5.66 -0.34
N VAL A 294 -18.18 -5.88 -0.12
CA VAL A 294 -17.14 -4.85 -0.36
C VAL A 294 -17.11 -4.45 -1.84
N ALA A 295 -17.19 -5.40 -2.76
CA ALA A 295 -17.29 -5.13 -4.20
C ALA A 295 -18.55 -4.32 -4.57
N LEU A 296 -19.68 -4.61 -3.92
CA LEU A 296 -20.90 -3.83 -4.09
C LEU A 296 -20.74 -2.39 -3.58
N ASP A 297 -20.06 -2.20 -2.47
CA ASP A 297 -19.79 -0.87 -1.91
C ASP A 297 -18.85 -0.04 -2.82
N ILE A 298 -17.85 -0.68 -3.43
CA ILE A 298 -17.00 -0.06 -4.47
C ILE A 298 -17.86 0.38 -5.66
N ALA A 299 -18.77 -0.48 -6.15
CA ALA A 299 -19.65 -0.14 -7.26
C ALA A 299 -20.55 1.07 -6.96
N LYS A 300 -21.16 1.11 -5.77
CA LYS A 300 -22.03 2.23 -5.34
C LYS A 300 -21.28 3.56 -5.29
N LEU A 301 -19.98 3.55 -4.99
CA LEU A 301 -19.18 4.76 -4.91
C LEU A 301 -18.96 5.45 -6.27
N ILE A 302 -18.88 4.66 -7.34
CA ILE A 302 -18.67 5.16 -8.71
C ILE A 302 -19.95 5.20 -9.56
N GLU A 303 -21.03 4.57 -9.10
CA GLU A 303 -22.32 4.56 -9.79
C GLU A 303 -22.92 5.97 -9.88
N GLY A 304 -23.37 6.33 -11.09
CA GLY A 304 -23.96 7.65 -11.37
C GLY A 304 -22.95 8.81 -11.50
N LYS A 305 -21.64 8.54 -11.41
CA LYS A 305 -20.60 9.55 -11.63
C LYS A 305 -20.34 9.79 -13.12
N ALA A 306 -19.83 10.97 -13.48
CA ALA A 306 -19.57 11.34 -14.87
C ALA A 306 -18.63 10.32 -15.56
N GLY A 307 -19.03 9.85 -16.75
CA GLY A 307 -18.26 8.87 -17.53
C GLY A 307 -18.27 7.43 -16.99
N MET A 308 -18.90 7.18 -15.83
CA MET A 308 -18.89 5.87 -15.16
C MET A 308 -20.11 5.02 -15.50
N ASN A 309 -20.00 4.21 -16.57
CA ASN A 309 -20.95 3.13 -16.82
C ASN A 309 -20.55 1.89 -16.01
N VAL A 310 -21.30 1.63 -14.93
CA VAL A 310 -21.08 0.50 -14.02
C VAL A 310 -21.98 -0.68 -14.45
N ILE A 311 -21.47 -1.91 -14.38
CA ILE A 311 -22.27 -3.12 -14.63
C ILE A 311 -23.49 -3.21 -13.69
N GLY A 312 -24.52 -3.91 -14.18
CA GLY A 312 -25.74 -4.19 -13.42
C GLY A 312 -25.45 -4.90 -12.09
N ALA A 313 -26.28 -4.64 -11.09
CA ALA A 313 -26.09 -5.15 -9.72
C ALA A 313 -26.04 -6.68 -9.66
N GLU A 314 -26.78 -7.35 -10.53
CA GLU A 314 -26.82 -8.81 -10.70
C GLU A 314 -25.45 -9.41 -11.06
N ALA A 315 -24.62 -8.67 -11.81
CA ALA A 315 -23.31 -9.12 -12.26
C ALA A 315 -22.18 -8.88 -11.23
N ARG A 316 -22.39 -8.00 -10.23
CA ARG A 316 -21.29 -7.55 -9.35
C ARG A 316 -20.69 -8.69 -8.53
N GLY A 317 -21.54 -9.49 -7.89
CA GLY A 317 -21.08 -10.59 -7.03
C GLY A 317 -20.39 -11.71 -7.79
N CYS A 318 -20.79 -11.99 -9.03
CA CYS A 318 -20.14 -13.01 -9.82
C CYS A 318 -18.82 -12.53 -10.45
N ILE A 319 -18.70 -11.25 -10.82
CA ILE A 319 -17.43 -10.68 -11.28
C ILE A 319 -16.40 -10.66 -10.17
N TRP A 320 -16.82 -10.35 -8.95
CA TRP A 320 -15.97 -10.54 -7.78
C TRP A 320 -15.43 -11.99 -7.68
N ARG A 321 -16.28 -13.01 -7.89
CA ARG A 321 -15.82 -14.43 -7.91
C ARG A 321 -14.82 -14.70 -9.03
N GLU A 322 -15.05 -14.18 -10.23
CA GLU A 322 -14.12 -14.36 -11.35
C GLU A 322 -12.73 -13.80 -11.01
N LEU A 323 -12.69 -12.61 -10.42
CA LEU A 323 -11.43 -11.95 -10.05
C LEU A 323 -10.74 -12.62 -8.86
N VAL A 324 -11.47 -12.85 -7.77
CA VAL A 324 -10.89 -13.24 -6.47
C VAL A 324 -10.80 -14.75 -6.29
N ILE A 325 -11.85 -15.50 -6.65
CA ILE A 325 -11.93 -16.95 -6.46
C ILE A 325 -11.29 -17.67 -7.64
N ASN A 326 -11.63 -17.26 -8.86
CA ASN A 326 -11.13 -17.88 -10.08
C ASN A 326 -9.82 -17.25 -10.60
N LYS A 327 -9.24 -16.30 -9.84
CA LYS A 327 -7.92 -15.70 -10.09
C LYS A 327 -7.75 -15.14 -11.51
N LYS A 328 -8.81 -14.56 -12.08
CA LYS A 328 -8.73 -13.91 -13.39
C LYS A 328 -8.19 -12.48 -13.34
N GLY A 329 -8.16 -11.87 -12.16
CA GLY A 329 -7.53 -10.56 -11.97
C GLY A 329 -6.01 -10.62 -12.06
N HIS A 330 -5.35 -9.50 -11.80
CA HIS A 330 -3.90 -9.49 -11.69
C HIS A 330 -3.40 -10.41 -10.57
N LYS A 331 -2.19 -10.94 -10.74
CA LYS A 331 -1.49 -11.64 -9.68
C LYS A 331 -1.33 -10.76 -8.45
N THR A 332 -1.59 -11.38 -7.31
CA THR A 332 -1.44 -10.84 -5.96
C THR A 332 -0.59 -11.80 -5.14
N LYS A 333 -0.24 -11.42 -3.91
CA LYS A 333 0.54 -12.27 -3.01
C LYS A 333 -0.08 -13.64 -2.77
N VAL A 334 -1.42 -13.75 -2.75
CA VAL A 334 -2.09 -15.04 -2.51
C VAL A 334 -1.89 -16.04 -3.65
N ASP A 335 -1.43 -15.58 -4.82
CA ASP A 335 -1.13 -16.41 -5.98
C ASP A 335 0.31 -16.95 -5.95
N ARG A 336 1.15 -16.45 -5.02
CA ARG A 336 2.51 -16.95 -4.84
C ARG A 336 2.47 -18.37 -4.28
N THR A 337 3.11 -19.30 -4.98
CA THR A 337 3.23 -20.69 -4.53
C THR A 337 4.36 -20.86 -3.51
N GLY A 338 4.26 -21.86 -2.64
CA GLY A 338 5.37 -22.29 -1.80
C GLY A 338 5.11 -22.14 -0.30
N TYR A 339 4.53 -21.03 0.17
CA TYR A 339 4.34 -20.80 1.61
C TYR A 339 3.21 -19.84 1.98
N GLY A 340 2.65 -20.03 3.18
CA GLY A 340 1.61 -19.16 3.75
C GLY A 340 2.20 -18.01 4.57
N GLU A 341 1.42 -16.94 4.75
CA GLU A 341 1.86 -15.75 5.51
C GLU A 341 2.35 -16.06 6.93
N THR A 342 1.89 -17.16 7.54
CA THR A 342 2.20 -17.57 8.92
C THR A 342 3.66 -17.95 9.18
N GLU A 343 4.48 -18.03 8.14
CA GLU A 343 5.90 -18.36 8.27
C GLU A 343 6.78 -17.18 8.63
N TYR A 344 6.32 -15.98 8.26
CA TYR A 344 6.95 -14.75 8.66
C TYR A 344 6.64 -14.51 10.14
N SER A 345 7.68 -14.50 10.97
CA SER A 345 7.56 -14.22 12.40
C SER A 345 8.07 -12.83 12.71
N PHE A 346 7.38 -12.14 13.61
CA PHE A 346 7.85 -10.91 14.23
C PHE A 346 8.30 -11.17 15.67
N THR A 347 9.16 -10.30 16.19
CA THR A 347 9.54 -10.34 17.62
C THR A 347 8.41 -9.79 18.48
N ALA A 348 8.49 -10.00 19.81
CA ALA A 348 7.52 -9.43 20.74
C ALA A 348 7.48 -7.91 20.67
N ASP A 349 8.65 -7.28 20.65
CA ASP A 349 8.77 -5.83 20.61
C ASP A 349 8.19 -5.25 19.31
N GLN A 350 8.33 -5.96 18.19
CA GLN A 350 7.76 -5.56 16.90
C GLN A 350 6.23 -5.68 16.90
N LEU A 351 5.67 -6.78 17.44
CA LEU A 351 4.22 -6.95 17.57
C LEU A 351 3.63 -5.93 18.55
N ASP A 352 4.30 -5.68 19.69
CA ASP A 352 3.89 -4.68 20.67
C ASP A 352 3.93 -3.27 20.05
N ALA A 353 4.91 -2.96 19.18
CA ALA A 353 4.95 -1.69 18.45
C ALA A 353 3.82 -1.54 17.42
N MET A 354 3.48 -2.61 16.68
CA MET A 354 2.30 -2.61 15.79
C MET A 354 1.01 -2.38 16.57
N LEU A 355 0.84 -3.06 17.71
CA LEU A 355 -0.32 -2.91 18.60
C LEU A 355 -0.42 -1.47 19.13
N ALA A 356 0.67 -0.89 19.61
CA ALA A 356 0.70 0.49 20.09
C ALA A 356 0.31 1.49 18.99
N GLU A 357 0.74 1.27 17.75
CA GLU A 357 0.37 2.12 16.63
C GLU A 357 -1.12 1.98 16.27
N LEU A 358 -1.65 0.77 16.25
CA LEU A 358 -3.09 0.53 16.05
C LEU A 358 -3.93 1.15 17.18
N GLU A 359 -3.51 1.01 18.43
CA GLU A 359 -4.17 1.63 19.59
C GLU A 359 -4.17 3.16 19.50
N ARG A 360 -3.08 3.77 19.02
CA ARG A 360 -3.01 5.22 18.77
C ARG A 360 -4.04 5.65 17.74
N LEU A 361 -4.11 4.96 16.60
CA LEU A 361 -5.06 5.28 15.52
C LEU A 361 -6.51 5.05 15.97
N ILE A 362 -6.81 3.91 16.59
CA ILE A 362 -8.13 3.61 17.16
C ILE A 362 -8.53 4.68 18.16
N GLY A 363 -7.63 5.00 19.10
CA GLY A 363 -7.86 6.03 20.11
C GLY A 363 -8.17 7.39 19.48
N LYS A 364 -7.42 7.81 18.45
CA LYS A 364 -7.66 9.07 17.76
C LYS A 364 -9.01 9.11 17.03
N TYR A 365 -9.29 8.10 16.21
CA TYR A 365 -10.47 8.10 15.33
C TYR A 365 -11.76 7.63 16.01
N SER A 366 -11.70 7.16 17.26
CA SER A 366 -12.89 6.81 18.07
C SER A 366 -13.40 7.98 18.93
N ASN A 367 -12.71 9.12 18.95
CA ASN A 367 -13.01 10.25 19.82
C ASN A 367 -13.33 11.52 19.01
N ASP A 368 -13.89 12.54 19.67
CA ASP A 368 -14.14 13.86 19.09
C ASP A 368 -12.87 14.43 18.43
N PRO A 369 -12.95 15.01 17.20
CA PRO A 369 -14.17 15.24 16.41
C PRO A 369 -14.55 14.10 15.44
N TRP A 370 -13.92 12.93 15.55
CA TRP A 370 -14.04 11.83 14.58
C TRP A 370 -15.14 10.82 14.89
N ASP A 371 -15.62 10.77 16.13
CA ASP A 371 -16.60 9.79 16.62
C ASP A 371 -17.95 9.80 15.87
N THR A 372 -18.29 10.92 15.21
CA THR A 372 -19.49 11.06 14.36
C THR A 372 -19.22 10.89 12.87
N ASN A 373 -17.96 10.73 12.45
CA ASN A 373 -17.58 10.57 11.06
C ASN A 373 -17.71 9.10 10.62
N GLU A 374 -18.57 8.81 9.65
CA GLU A 374 -18.82 7.43 9.18
C GLU A 374 -17.57 6.73 8.60
N VAL A 375 -16.69 7.50 7.96
CA VAL A 375 -15.42 7.01 7.39
C VAL A 375 -14.45 6.64 8.50
N ALA A 376 -14.35 7.47 9.54
CA ALA A 376 -13.55 7.20 10.73
C ALA A 376 -14.09 5.99 11.51
N GLY A 377 -15.41 5.89 11.70
CA GLY A 377 -16.03 4.72 12.31
C GLY A 377 -15.76 3.43 11.52
N SER A 378 -15.81 3.50 10.19
CA SER A 378 -15.43 2.37 9.32
C SER A 378 -13.96 1.99 9.48
N LEU A 379 -13.05 2.98 9.55
CA LEU A 379 -11.63 2.75 9.79
C LEU A 379 -11.39 2.07 11.15
N VAL A 380 -11.98 2.60 12.23
CA VAL A 380 -11.82 2.06 13.58
C VAL A 380 -12.20 0.58 13.63
N LEU A 381 -13.36 0.21 13.07
CA LEU A 381 -13.79 -1.20 13.04
C LEU A 381 -12.76 -2.12 12.38
N LEU A 382 -12.11 -1.67 11.29
CA LEU A 382 -11.07 -2.44 10.62
C LEU A 382 -9.80 -2.54 11.48
N LEU A 383 -9.37 -1.43 12.08
CA LEU A 383 -8.18 -1.41 12.92
C LEU A 383 -8.36 -2.27 14.19
N GLU A 384 -9.57 -2.33 14.75
CA GLU A 384 -9.88 -3.22 15.87
C GLU A 384 -9.78 -4.71 15.51
N GLU A 385 -10.24 -5.09 14.32
CA GLU A 385 -10.07 -6.44 13.78
C GLU A 385 -8.57 -6.77 13.63
N HIS A 386 -7.80 -5.89 13.00
CA HIS A 386 -6.35 -6.05 12.83
C HIS A 386 -5.62 -6.15 14.18
N ARG A 387 -6.00 -5.33 15.17
CA ARG A 387 -5.44 -5.37 16.53
C ARG A 387 -5.70 -6.73 17.18
N GLY A 388 -6.91 -7.26 17.04
CA GLY A 388 -7.28 -8.58 17.60
C GLY A 388 -6.45 -9.73 17.04
N GLU A 389 -6.16 -9.70 15.73
CA GLU A 389 -5.32 -10.70 15.06
C GLU A 389 -3.87 -10.64 15.56
N ILE A 390 -3.28 -9.45 15.61
CA ILE A 390 -1.89 -9.25 16.07
C ILE A 390 -1.75 -9.60 17.55
N GLN A 391 -2.74 -9.22 18.38
CA GLN A 391 -2.76 -9.57 19.81
C GLN A 391 -2.76 -11.09 20.00
N THR A 392 -3.53 -11.82 19.19
CA THR A 392 -3.57 -13.28 19.21
C THR A 392 -2.23 -13.89 18.84
N GLU A 393 -1.53 -13.37 17.82
CA GLU A 393 -0.17 -13.81 17.46
C GLU A 393 0.81 -13.60 18.63
N ARG A 394 0.78 -12.39 19.22
CA ARG A 394 1.64 -11.99 20.33
C ARG A 394 1.45 -12.88 21.57
N ASP A 395 0.20 -13.13 21.96
CA ASP A 395 -0.10 -13.96 23.14
C ASP A 395 0.29 -15.43 22.92
N ASN A 396 0.07 -15.96 21.72
CA ASN A 396 0.51 -17.31 21.36
C ASN A 396 2.02 -17.48 21.45
N MET A 397 2.79 -16.47 21.01
CA MET A 397 4.24 -16.49 21.13
C MET A 397 4.70 -16.47 22.59
N MET A 398 4.09 -15.62 23.43
CA MET A 398 4.40 -15.55 24.86
C MET A 398 4.09 -16.86 25.58
N TYR A 399 2.96 -17.49 25.26
CA TYR A 399 2.60 -18.82 25.77
C TYR A 399 3.65 -19.89 25.40
N ARG A 400 4.11 -19.92 24.14
CA ARG A 400 5.16 -20.85 23.69
C ARG A 400 6.46 -20.65 24.45
N ARG A 401 6.88 -19.40 24.68
CA ARG A 401 8.09 -19.06 25.47
C ARG A 401 7.97 -19.53 26.93
N MET A 402 6.81 -19.37 27.56
CA MET A 402 6.58 -19.87 28.92
C MET A 402 6.67 -21.40 28.99
N LYS A 403 6.03 -22.12 28.06
CA LYS A 403 6.06 -23.59 28.01
C LYS A 403 7.48 -24.14 27.77
N GLN A 404 8.29 -23.46 26.96
CA GLN A 404 9.69 -23.83 26.78
C GLN A 404 10.50 -23.66 28.06
N ARG A 405 10.26 -22.60 28.85
CA ARG A 405 10.94 -22.39 30.14
C ARG A 405 10.57 -23.46 31.17
N THR A 406 9.29 -23.86 31.24
CA THR A 406 8.86 -24.90 32.20
C THR A 406 9.38 -26.29 31.87
N ASN A 407 9.59 -26.60 30.58
CA ASN A 407 10.11 -27.90 30.15
C ASN A 407 11.63 -28.07 30.30
N VAL A 408 12.36 -26.97 30.54
CA VAL A 408 13.82 -26.98 30.76
C VAL A 408 14.17 -27.08 32.26
N LEU A 409 13.19 -27.00 33.16
CA LEU A 409 13.42 -27.33 34.57
C LEU A 409 13.75 -28.82 34.69
N PRO A 410 14.94 -29.19 35.17
CA PRO A 410 15.38 -30.58 35.11
C PRO A 410 14.55 -31.43 36.08
N ARG A 411 14.28 -32.68 35.68
CA ARG A 411 13.95 -33.76 36.60
C ARG A 411 15.17 -34.03 37.50
N PHE A 412 15.42 -33.15 38.47
CA PHE A 412 16.39 -33.34 39.55
C PHE A 412 15.74 -33.89 40.82
N ALA A 413 14.51 -34.42 40.73
CA ALA A 413 13.92 -35.25 41.77
C ALA A 413 14.13 -36.73 41.38
N ASP A 414 14.67 -37.49 42.34
CA ASP A 414 14.82 -38.95 42.37
C ASP A 414 16.17 -39.52 41.93
N LYS A 415 17.20 -39.16 42.70
CA LYS A 415 18.22 -40.14 43.15
C LYS A 415 18.37 -40.03 44.67
N HIS A 416 17.46 -40.66 45.42
CA HIS A 416 17.68 -41.04 46.81
C HIS A 416 17.28 -42.50 47.01
#